data_AF-A0A7S1R398-F1
#
_entry.id   AF-A0A7S1R398-F1
#
_cell.length_a   1.000
_cell.length_b   1.000
_cell.length_c   1.000
_cell.angle_alpha   90.00
_cell.angle_beta   90.00
_cell.angle_gamma   90.00
#
_symmetry.space_group_name_H-M   'P 1'
#
loop_
_entity.id
_entity.type
_entity.pdbx_description
1 polymer ?
#
loop_
_entity_poly.entity_id
_entity_poly.type
_entity_poly.pdbx_seq_one_letter_code
_entity_poly.pdbx_strand_id
1 'polypeptide(L)'
;DIQGAAAVVVAALLGALRIRDPSCQDLRERLRKERFLFHGAGSANLGVMKLLRSEAGVPVSSIYATHSGGLIWASEDGAQGNAHGDEQRAYAKVGQPDYNSKDLLSVIEHVRPSVVVGAVGVCPNCFTKAVVEAMVKLNDER
;
A
#
# COMPACT_ATOMS: atom_id res chain seq x y z
N ASP A 1 -5.36 17.89 9.98
CA ASP A 1 -4.73 16.64 10.44
C ASP A 1 -4.44 15.65 9.31
N ILE A 2 -5.43 15.27 8.50
CA ILE A 2 -5.29 14.28 7.40
C ILE A 2 -4.20 14.63 6.37
N GLN A 3 -4.13 15.87 5.91
CA GLN A 3 -3.15 16.30 4.90
C GLN A 3 -1.72 16.40 5.48
N GLY A 4 -1.59 16.79 6.76
CA GLY A 4 -0.29 16.88 7.44
C GLY A 4 0.34 15.50 7.65
N ALA A 5 -0.46 14.54 8.12
CA ALA A 5 -0.01 13.14 8.27
C ALA A 5 0.39 12.53 6.91
N ALA A 6 -0.38 12.79 5.85
CA ALA A 6 -0.04 12.33 4.51
C ALA A 6 1.31 12.86 4.01
N ALA A 7 1.56 14.15 4.21
CA ALA A 7 2.82 14.79 3.80
C ALA A 7 4.03 14.19 4.55
N VAL A 8 3.90 13.94 5.86
CA VAL A 8 4.98 13.33 6.66
C VAL A 8 5.30 11.92 6.17
N VAL A 9 4.29 11.09 5.87
CA VAL A 9 4.54 9.74 5.35
C VAL A 9 5.23 9.79 3.99
N VAL A 10 4.80 10.67 3.07
CA VAL A 10 5.48 10.81 1.77
C VAL A 10 6.92 11.29 1.93
N ALA A 11 7.19 12.24 2.84
CA ALA A 11 8.54 12.67 3.15
C ALA A 11 9.41 11.52 3.71
N ALA A 12 8.85 10.69 4.59
CA ALA A 12 9.53 9.51 5.12
C ALA A 12 9.85 8.49 4.03
N LEU A 13 8.95 8.27 3.08
CA LEU A 13 9.18 7.39 1.92
C LEU A 13 10.34 7.90 1.05
N LEU A 14 10.36 9.20 0.73
CA LEU A 14 11.46 9.81 -0.02
C LEU A 14 12.79 9.71 0.74
N GLY A 15 12.77 9.91 2.06
CA GLY A 15 13.94 9.75 2.93
C GLY A 15 14.47 8.31 2.93
N ALA A 16 13.59 7.32 3.06
CA ALA A 16 13.95 5.90 3.00
C ALA A 16 14.56 5.53 1.64
N LEU A 17 14.00 6.04 0.54
CA LEU A 17 14.57 5.87 -0.80
C LEU A 17 15.97 6.47 -0.91
N ARG A 18 16.20 7.67 -0.37
CA ARG A 18 17.51 8.32 -0.38
C ARG A 18 18.55 7.57 0.45
N ILE A 19 18.15 6.99 1.58
CA ILE A 19 19.05 6.16 2.40
C ILE A 19 19.44 4.89 1.64
N ARG A 20 18.45 4.24 1.00
CA ARG A 20 18.66 2.99 0.25
C ARG A 20 19.47 3.19 -1.03
N ASP A 21 19.28 4.31 -1.71
CA ASP A 21 20.03 4.69 -2.90
C ASP A 21 20.46 6.17 -2.82
N PRO A 22 21.60 6.45 -2.16
CA PRO A 22 22.14 7.81 -2.01
C PRO A 22 22.47 8.49 -3.34
N SER A 23 22.69 7.70 -4.39
CA SER A 23 23.05 8.18 -5.73
C SER A 23 21.83 8.62 -6.55
N CYS A 24 20.62 8.24 -6.12
CA CYS A 24 19.39 8.55 -6.82
C CYS A 24 19.13 10.06 -6.88
N GLN A 25 19.21 10.61 -8.10
CA GLN A 25 18.96 12.03 -8.37
C GLN A 25 17.46 12.35 -8.43
N ASP A 26 16.65 11.43 -8.99
CA ASP A 26 15.20 11.58 -9.07
C ASP A 26 14.48 10.59 -8.14
N LEU A 27 14.35 10.99 -6.87
CA LEU A 27 13.62 10.21 -5.86
C LEU A 27 12.13 10.06 -6.21
N ARG A 28 11.55 11.00 -6.95
CA ARG A 28 10.13 10.96 -7.34
C ARG A 28 9.93 9.89 -8.41
N GLU A 29 10.80 9.83 -9.43
CA GLU A 29 10.78 8.76 -10.41
C GLU A 29 11.00 7.39 -9.74
N ARG A 30 11.94 7.30 -8.79
CA ARG A 30 12.15 6.06 -8.04
C ARG A 30 10.91 5.66 -7.24
N LEU A 31 10.26 6.60 -6.57
CA LEU A 31 9.04 6.36 -5.79
C LEU A 31 7.89 5.81 -6.65
N ARG A 32 7.77 6.24 -7.92
CA ARG A 32 6.75 5.72 -8.86
C ARG A 32 6.95 4.25 -9.25
N LYS A 33 8.16 3.71 -9.08
CA LYS A 33 8.50 2.31 -9.38
C LYS A 33 8.26 1.37 -8.19
N GLU A 34 7.97 1.93 -7.01
CA GLU A 34 7.67 1.16 -5.82
C GLU A 34 6.24 0.59 -5.85
N ARG A 35 6.04 -0.54 -5.15
CA ARG A 35 4.73 -1.17 -4.98
C ARG A 35 4.33 -1.04 -3.52
N PHE A 36 3.20 -0.39 -3.28
CA PHE A 36 2.74 0.00 -1.95
C PHE A 36 1.60 -0.90 -1.50
N LEU A 37 1.70 -1.44 -0.29
CA LEU A 37 0.61 -2.11 0.39
C LEU A 37 0.24 -1.33 1.66
N PHE A 38 -0.95 -0.75 1.66
CA PHE A 38 -1.54 -0.10 2.82
C PHE A 38 -2.37 -1.12 3.60
N HIS A 39 -1.89 -1.46 4.79
CA HIS A 39 -2.68 -2.22 5.74
C HIS A 39 -3.64 -1.27 6.46
N GLY A 40 -4.94 -1.38 6.13
CA GLY A 40 -5.97 -0.42 6.50
C GLY A 40 -6.31 0.58 5.39
N ALA A 41 -7.60 0.85 5.21
CA ALA A 41 -8.13 1.80 4.23
C ALA A 41 -9.00 2.89 4.91
N GLY A 42 -8.55 3.35 6.08
CA GLY A 42 -9.12 4.51 6.77
C GLY A 42 -8.55 5.83 6.26
N SER A 43 -9.07 6.94 6.79
CA SER A 43 -8.74 8.31 6.34
C SER A 43 -7.23 8.63 6.34
N ALA A 44 -6.47 8.10 7.30
CA ALA A 44 -5.01 8.30 7.37
C ALA A 44 -4.31 7.72 6.13
N ASN A 45 -4.51 6.43 5.84
CA ASN A 45 -3.91 5.77 4.68
C ASN A 45 -4.48 6.31 3.36
N LEU A 46 -5.80 6.56 3.29
CA LEU A 46 -6.42 7.14 2.09
C LEU A 46 -5.83 8.51 1.74
N GLY A 47 -5.52 9.34 2.75
CA GLY A 47 -4.83 10.61 2.57
C GLY A 47 -3.43 10.44 1.96
N VAL A 48 -2.64 9.49 2.47
CA VAL A 48 -1.31 9.16 1.92
C VAL A 48 -1.43 8.66 0.48
N MET A 49 -2.33 7.71 0.22
CA MET A 49 -2.56 7.13 -1.09
C MET A 49 -2.96 8.19 -2.12
N LYS A 50 -3.82 9.14 -1.72
CA LYS A 50 -4.22 10.28 -2.55
C LYS A 50 -3.02 11.16 -2.88
N LEU A 51 -2.19 11.49 -1.90
CA LEU A 51 -1.00 12.33 -2.09
C LEU A 51 0.05 11.64 -2.97
N LEU A 52 0.27 10.33 -2.80
CA LEU A 52 1.14 9.54 -3.68
C LEU A 52 0.64 9.57 -5.12
N ARG A 53 -0.67 9.41 -5.33
CA ARG A 53 -1.28 9.47 -6.66
C ARG A 53 -1.20 10.86 -7.28
N SER A 54 -1.66 11.91 -6.59
CA SER A 54 -1.79 13.25 -7.18
C SER A 54 -0.45 13.99 -7.27
N GLU A 55 0.37 13.95 -6.22
CA GLU A 55 1.59 14.77 -6.14
C GLU A 55 2.82 13.98 -6.58
N ALA A 56 2.99 12.76 -6.08
CA ALA A 56 4.13 11.93 -6.47
C ALA A 56 3.93 11.29 -7.86
N GLY A 57 2.70 11.19 -8.36
CA GLY A 57 2.39 10.56 -9.64
C GLY A 57 2.57 9.05 -9.62
N VAL A 58 2.43 8.42 -8.44
CA VAL A 58 2.46 6.96 -8.30
C VAL A 58 1.22 6.38 -9.00
N PRO A 59 1.37 5.39 -9.88
CA PRO A 59 0.23 4.80 -10.57
C PRO A 59 -0.65 4.03 -9.59
N VAL A 60 -1.97 4.20 -9.70
CA VAL A 60 -2.97 3.50 -8.86
C VAL A 60 -2.81 1.98 -8.92
N SER A 61 -2.37 1.44 -10.07
CA SER A 61 -2.06 0.03 -10.23
C SER A 61 -1.01 -0.48 -9.22
N SER A 62 -0.09 0.38 -8.77
CA SER A 62 0.96 0.04 -7.80
C SER A 62 0.57 0.29 -6.34
N ILE A 63 -0.63 0.82 -6.07
CA ILE A 63 -1.14 1.09 -4.72
C ILE A 63 -2.19 0.04 -4.35
N TYR A 64 -1.90 -0.78 -3.35
CA TYR A 64 -2.77 -1.82 -2.82
C TYR A 64 -3.24 -1.41 -1.44
N ALA A 65 -4.48 -1.71 -1.10
CA ALA A 65 -5.04 -1.39 0.22
C ALA A 65 -5.89 -2.54 0.73
N THR A 66 -5.84 -2.78 2.03
CA THR A 66 -6.65 -3.80 2.72
C THR A 66 -7.57 -3.15 3.74
N HIS A 67 -8.68 -3.81 4.03
CA HIS A 67 -9.61 -3.49 5.12
C HIS A 67 -9.98 -4.78 5.87
N SER A 68 -10.95 -4.75 6.78
CA SER A 68 -11.41 -5.94 7.54
C SER A 68 -11.88 -7.11 6.65
N GLY A 69 -12.40 -6.83 5.45
CA GLY A 69 -12.76 -7.84 4.45
C GLY A 69 -11.60 -8.32 3.56
N GLY A 70 -10.35 -7.94 3.82
CA GLY A 70 -9.17 -8.29 3.03
C GLY A 70 -8.73 -7.22 2.02
N LEU A 71 -7.99 -7.61 0.98
CA LEU A 71 -7.57 -6.73 -0.11
C LEU A 71 -8.80 -6.11 -0.80
N ILE A 72 -8.75 -4.82 -1.09
CA ILE A 72 -9.83 -4.12 -1.77
C ILE A 72 -9.82 -4.47 -3.26
N TRP A 73 -10.94 -4.96 -3.76
CA TRP A 73 -11.12 -5.39 -5.14
C TRP A 73 -12.50 -5.06 -5.70
N ALA A 74 -12.60 -5.08 -7.02
CA ALA A 74 -13.84 -4.95 -7.78
C ALA A 74 -13.79 -5.84 -9.03
N SER A 75 -14.95 -6.31 -9.50
CA SER A 75 -15.07 -6.98 -10.80
C SER A 75 -14.74 -6.02 -11.94
N GLU A 76 -14.46 -6.55 -13.14
CA GLU A 76 -14.13 -5.74 -14.32
C GLU A 76 -15.22 -4.72 -14.68
N ASP A 77 -16.49 -5.10 -14.49
CA ASP A 77 -17.67 -4.25 -14.70
C ASP A 77 -17.98 -3.33 -13.50
N GLY A 78 -17.24 -3.45 -12.39
CA GLY A 78 -17.44 -2.71 -11.15
C GLY A 78 -18.73 -3.06 -10.39
N ALA A 79 -19.49 -4.06 -10.83
CA ALA A 79 -20.77 -4.45 -10.21
C ALA A 79 -20.57 -5.17 -8.87
N GLN A 80 -19.46 -5.89 -8.73
CA GLN A 80 -19.06 -6.60 -7.52
C GLN A 80 -17.77 -6.02 -6.96
N GLY A 81 -17.58 -6.18 -5.65
CA GLY A 81 -16.39 -5.74 -4.95
C GLY A 81 -16.65 -5.65 -3.45
N ASN A 82 -15.60 -5.32 -2.69
CA ASN A 82 -15.68 -5.21 -1.23
C ASN A 82 -15.40 -3.80 -0.68
N ALA A 83 -15.09 -2.83 -1.54
CA ALA A 83 -14.79 -1.46 -1.13
C ALA A 83 -15.92 -0.77 -0.33
N HIS A 84 -15.56 -0.08 0.75
CA HIS A 84 -16.47 0.78 1.52
C HIS A 84 -16.38 2.23 1.01
N GLY A 85 -17.30 2.60 0.11
CA GLY A 85 -17.38 3.94 -0.47
C GLY A 85 -16.43 4.19 -1.64
N ASP A 86 -16.57 5.37 -2.26
CA ASP A 86 -15.90 5.68 -3.53
C ASP A 86 -14.41 5.93 -3.38
N GLU A 87 -13.97 6.43 -2.22
CA GLU A 87 -12.55 6.65 -1.95
C GLU A 87 -11.76 5.34 -1.94
N GLN A 88 -12.32 4.26 -1.38
CA GLN A 88 -11.70 2.93 -1.42
C GLN A 88 -11.82 2.31 -2.81
N ARG A 89 -12.97 2.48 -3.48
CA ARG A 89 -13.22 1.96 -4.83
C ARG A 89 -12.19 2.47 -5.84
N ALA A 90 -11.71 3.71 -5.67
CA ALA A 90 -10.67 4.30 -6.51
C ALA A 90 -9.32 3.55 -6.49
N TYR A 91 -9.11 2.66 -5.51
CA TYR A 91 -7.89 1.85 -5.36
C TYR A 91 -8.17 0.34 -5.42
N ALA A 92 -9.40 -0.05 -5.77
CA ALA A 92 -9.78 -1.45 -5.91
C ALA A 92 -8.97 -2.14 -7.02
N LYS A 93 -8.51 -3.36 -6.75
CA LYS A 93 -7.89 -4.22 -7.76
C LYS A 93 -8.95 -4.95 -8.57
N VAL A 94 -8.69 -5.09 -9.86
CA VAL A 94 -9.59 -5.79 -10.76
C VAL A 94 -9.51 -7.28 -10.46
N GLY A 95 -10.67 -7.92 -10.31
CA GLY A 95 -10.81 -9.35 -10.04
C GLY A 95 -10.81 -9.68 -8.55
N GLN A 96 -11.62 -10.67 -8.19
CA GLN A 96 -11.63 -11.22 -6.85
C GLN A 96 -10.32 -11.96 -6.56
N PRO A 97 -9.64 -11.71 -5.43
CA PRO A 97 -8.47 -12.48 -5.04
C PRO A 97 -8.79 -13.97 -4.94
N ASP A 98 -7.95 -14.80 -5.56
CA ASP A 98 -7.97 -16.27 -5.51
C ASP A 98 -7.20 -16.85 -4.32
N TYR A 99 -6.62 -15.97 -3.49
CA TYR A 99 -5.90 -16.30 -2.25
C TYR A 99 -6.59 -15.71 -1.01
N ASN A 100 -6.10 -16.06 0.18
CA ASN A 100 -6.63 -15.55 1.45
C ASN A 100 -6.26 -14.08 1.67
N SER A 101 -6.96 -13.18 0.99
CA SER A 101 -6.69 -11.74 1.05
C SER A 101 -7.01 -11.07 2.38
N LYS A 102 -7.60 -11.80 3.35
CA LYS A 102 -7.80 -11.33 4.74
C LYS A 102 -6.56 -11.48 5.60
N ASP A 103 -5.67 -12.42 5.24
CA ASP A 103 -4.40 -12.60 5.93
C ASP A 103 -3.33 -11.70 5.32
N LEU A 104 -2.69 -10.88 6.14
CA LEU A 104 -1.70 -9.91 5.67
C LEU A 104 -0.47 -10.59 5.07
N LEU A 105 -0.04 -11.73 5.65
CA LEU A 105 1.10 -12.47 5.13
C LEU A 105 0.81 -13.00 3.72
N SER A 106 -0.35 -13.64 3.52
CA SER A 106 -0.80 -14.10 2.21
C SER A 106 -0.88 -12.96 1.19
N VAL A 107 -1.38 -11.78 1.58
CA VAL A 107 -1.39 -10.60 0.70
C VAL A 107 0.03 -10.17 0.32
N ILE A 108 0.98 -10.15 1.27
CA ILE A 108 2.38 -9.77 1.00
C ILE A 108 3.04 -10.76 0.04
N GLU A 109 2.83 -12.05 0.21
CA GLU A 109 3.40 -13.09 -0.66
C GLU A 109 2.89 -12.98 -2.11
N HIS A 110 1.61 -12.65 -2.29
CA HIS A 110 1.00 -12.52 -3.63
C HIS A 110 1.28 -11.15 -4.27
N VAL A 111 1.10 -10.06 -3.53
CA VAL A 111 1.28 -8.69 -4.04
C VAL A 111 2.77 -8.38 -4.23
N ARG A 112 3.65 -8.97 -3.41
CA ARG A 112 5.10 -8.67 -3.34
C ARG A 112 5.38 -7.16 -3.27
N PRO A 113 4.86 -6.44 -2.25
CA PRO A 113 5.09 -5.01 -2.11
C PRO A 113 6.53 -4.72 -1.70
N SER A 114 7.05 -3.56 -2.09
CA SER A 114 8.32 -3.04 -1.57
C SER A 114 8.16 -2.06 -0.42
N VAL A 115 6.94 -1.55 -0.24
CA VAL A 115 6.59 -0.67 0.86
C VAL A 115 5.30 -1.18 1.49
N VAL A 116 5.32 -1.38 2.80
CA VAL A 116 4.14 -1.67 3.60
C VAL A 116 3.91 -0.51 4.57
N VAL A 117 2.69 0.03 4.62
CA VAL A 117 2.29 1.11 5.53
C VAL A 117 1.09 0.65 6.35
N GLY A 118 1.24 0.64 7.67
CA GLY A 118 0.19 0.24 8.60
C GLY A 118 -0.40 1.43 9.34
N ALA A 119 -1.70 1.66 9.21
CA ALA A 119 -2.45 2.63 10.01
C ALA A 119 -3.79 2.02 10.44
N VAL A 120 -3.72 0.96 11.25
CA VAL A 120 -4.88 0.20 11.75
C VAL A 120 -4.89 0.23 13.28
N GLY A 121 -5.82 0.99 13.86
CA GLY A 121 -5.96 1.07 15.32
C GLY A 121 -6.53 -0.20 15.97
N VAL A 122 -7.23 -1.04 15.18
CA VAL A 122 -7.98 -2.21 15.68
C VAL A 122 -7.22 -3.54 15.60
N CYS A 123 -6.03 -3.55 15.00
CA CYS A 123 -5.21 -4.75 14.82
C CYS A 123 -3.78 -4.49 15.35
N PRO A 124 -3.59 -4.38 16.68
CA PRO A 124 -2.25 -4.29 17.24
C PRO A 124 -1.44 -5.55 16.89
N ASN A 125 -0.13 -5.38 16.70
CA ASN A 125 0.80 -6.48 16.36
C ASN A 125 0.50 -7.20 15.02
N CYS A 126 -0.18 -6.53 14.08
CA CYS A 126 -0.45 -7.07 12.74
C CYS A 126 0.83 -7.32 11.92
N PHE A 127 1.91 -6.57 12.15
CA PHE A 127 3.23 -6.83 11.56
C PHE A 127 3.97 -7.84 12.43
N THR A 128 3.53 -9.10 12.32
CA THR A 128 4.16 -10.23 13.01
C THR A 128 5.57 -10.47 12.49
N LYS A 129 6.36 -11.28 13.22
CA LYS A 129 7.70 -11.69 12.79
C LYS A 129 7.68 -12.29 11.37
N ALA A 130 6.71 -13.17 11.07
CA ALA A 130 6.57 -13.78 9.75
C ALA A 130 6.30 -12.75 8.64
N VAL A 131 5.47 -11.74 8.91
CA VAL A 131 5.21 -10.63 7.98
C VAL A 131 6.49 -9.84 7.69
N VAL A 132 7.27 -9.52 8.72
CA VAL A 132 8.54 -8.80 8.56
C VAL A 132 9.56 -9.64 7.80
N GLU A 133 9.71 -10.92 8.15
CA GLU A 133 10.63 -11.85 7.47
C GLU A 133 10.26 -12.03 5.99
N ALA A 134 8.98 -12.12 5.66
CA ALA A 134 8.51 -12.15 4.28
C ALA A 134 8.89 -10.87 3.53
N MET A 135 8.70 -9.70 4.14
CA MET A 135 9.10 -8.43 3.54
C MET A 135 10.60 -8.32 3.29
N VAL A 136 11.44 -8.81 4.21
CA VAL A 136 12.91 -8.83 4.01
C VAL A 136 13.26 -9.72 2.84
N LYS A 137 12.79 -10.98 2.84
CA LYS A 137 13.06 -11.95 1.77
C LYS A 137 12.68 -11.41 0.39
N LEU A 138 11.49 -10.80 0.28
CA LEU A 138 10.98 -10.28 -0.99
C LEU A 138 11.79 -9.09 -1.54
N ASN A 139 12.41 -8.30 -0.67
CA ASN A 139 13.13 -7.10 -1.05
C ASN A 139 14.65 -7.32 -1.18
N ASP A 140 15.21 -8.36 -0.57
CA ASP A 140 16.60 -8.80 -0.81
C ASP A 140 16.75 -9.47 -2.18
N GLU A 141 15.69 -10.09 -2.70
CA GLU A 141 15.64 -10.72 -4.04
C GLU A 141 15.51 -9.70 -5.21
N ARG A 142 15.55 -8.39 -4.93
CA ARG A 142 15.16 -7.30 -5.86
C ARG A 142 16.34 -6.40 -6.27
#